data_AF-A0A812XHB5-F1
#
_entry.id   AF-A0A812XHB5-F1
#
_cell.length_a   1.000
_cell.length_b   1.000
_cell.length_c   1.000
_cell.angle_alpha   90.00
_cell.angle_beta   90.00
_cell.angle_gamma   90.00
#
_symmetry.space_group_name_H-M   'P 1'
#
loop_
_entity.id
_entity.type
_entity.pdbx_description
1 polymer ?
#
loop_
_entity_poly.entity_id
_entity_poly.type
_entity_poly.pdbx_seq_one_letter_code
_entity_poly.pdbx_strand_id
1 'polypeptide(L)' 'MGQYESAAILIEAGARLDVRTPRGFSAADFAREHDVPDFILQAFQGQPQACEKVAALALNDEIIEEFL' A
#
# COMPACT_ATOMS: atom_id res chain seq x y z
N MET A 1 0.22 6.06 13.18
CA MET A 1 0.58 4.72 12.69
C MET A 1 0.00 4.59 11.29
N GLY A 2 0.77 4.11 10.32
CA GLY A 2 0.28 3.85 8.96
C GLY A 2 -0.37 2.47 8.87
N GLN A 3 -1.36 2.30 7.99
CA GLN A 3 -2.00 1.02 7.67
C GLN A 3 -1.39 0.51 6.36
N TYR A 4 -0.15 0.01 6.44
CA TYR A 4 0.63 -0.29 5.24
C TYR A 4 0.23 -1.62 4.60
N GLU A 5 -0.34 -2.54 5.37
CA GLU A 5 -0.96 -3.78 4.91
C GLU A 5 -2.17 -3.47 4.00
N SER A 6 -3.09 -2.63 4.48
CA SER A 6 -4.24 -2.18 3.69
C SER A 6 -3.82 -1.39 2.45
N ALA A 7 -2.77 -0.58 2.56
CA ALA A 7 -2.19 0.10 1.39
C ALA A 7 -1.63 -0.90 0.37
N ALA A 8 -0.96 -1.97 0.83
CA ALA A 8 -0.47 -3.04 -0.04
C ALA A 8 -1.61 -3.74 -0.78
N ILE A 9 -2.70 -4.07 -0.08
CA ILE A 9 -3.91 -4.69 -0.65
C ILE A 9 -4.52 -3.79 -1.71
N LEU A 10 -4.66 -2.48 -1.44
CA LEU A 10 -5.21 -1.54 -2.42
C LEU A 10 -4.32 -1.43 -3.66
N ILE A 11 -3.00 -1.37 -3.49
CA ILE A 11 -2.04 -1.32 -4.59
C ILE A 11 -2.12 -2.60 -5.43
N GLU A 12 -2.15 -3.77 -4.79
CA GLU A 12 -2.28 -5.08 -5.45
C GLU A 12 -3.59 -5.17 -6.26
N ALA A 13 -4.69 -4.67 -5.69
CA ALA A 13 -5.99 -4.61 -6.36
C ALA A 13 -6.07 -3.61 -7.53
N GLY A 14 -4.96 -2.94 -7.88
CA GLY A 14 -4.87 -2.03 -9.01
C GLY A 14 -5.34 -0.60 -8.69
N ALA A 15 -5.20 -0.16 -7.45
CA ALA A 15 -5.49 1.22 -7.08
C ALA A 15 -4.72 2.23 -7.95
N ARG A 16 -5.40 3.31 -8.32
CA ARG A 16 -4.82 4.40 -9.11
C ARG A 16 -3.89 5.26 -8.25
N LEU A 17 -2.58 5.13 -8.46
CA LEU A 17 -1.54 5.85 -7.71
C LEU A 17 -1.27 7.28 -8.24
N ASP A 18 -1.86 7.62 -9.40
CA ASP A 18 -1.76 8.93 -10.04
C ASP A 18 -2.79 9.95 -9.52
N VAL A 19 -3.73 9.51 -8.67
CA VAL A 19 -4.79 10.37 -8.13
C VAL A 19 -4.18 11.46 -7.25
N ARG A 20 -4.64 12.70 -7.48
CA ARG A 20 -4.23 13.87 -6.72
C ARG A 20 -5.40 14.44 -5.94
N THR A 21 -5.11 14.92 -4.73
CA THR A 21 -6.05 15.72 -3.94
C THR A 21 -6.35 17.06 -4.62
N PRO A 22 -7.42 17.80 -4.22
CA PRO A 22 -7.67 19.16 -4.72
C PRO A 22 -6.51 20.14 -4.50
N ARG A 23 -5.61 19.84 -3.54
CA ARG A 23 -4.39 20.61 -3.28
C ARG A 23 -3.18 20.17 -4.13
N GLY A 24 -3.37 19.20 -5.03
CA GLY A 24 -2.36 18.72 -5.97
C GLY A 24 -1.47 17.57 -5.48
N PHE A 25 -1.60 17.13 -4.24
CA PHE A 25 -0.77 16.05 -3.67
C PHE A 25 -1.24 14.65 -4.09
N SER A 26 -0.30 13.81 -4.52
CA SER A 26 -0.46 12.37 -4.75
C SER A 26 -0.13 11.56 -3.49
N ALA A 27 -0.48 10.26 -3.50
CA ALA A 27 -0.11 9.34 -2.41
C ALA A 27 1.43 9.28 -2.20
N ALA A 28 2.21 9.34 -3.28
CA ALA A 28 3.67 9.38 -3.23
C ALA A 28 4.21 10.67 -2.58
N ASP A 29 3.50 11.79 -2.71
CA ASP A 29 3.92 13.05 -2.08
C ASP A 29 3.81 12.96 -0.56
N PHE A 30 2.72 12.39 -0.03
CA PHE A 30 2.60 12.11 1.39
C PHE A 30 3.65 11.10 1.86
N ALA A 31 3.93 10.06 1.08
CA ALA A 31 4.90 9.05 1.47
C ALA A 31 6.33 9.56 1.59
N ARG A 32 6.71 10.64 0.89
CA ARG A 32 8.03 11.27 1.06
C ARG A 32 8.16 12.09 2.35
N GLU A 33 7.05 12.55 2.90
CA GLU A 33 7.01 13.33 4.15
C GLU A 33 6.96 12.45 5.40
N HIS A 34 6.81 11.13 5.22
CA HIS A 34 6.66 10.16 6.28
C HIS A 34 7.70 9.02 6.15
N ASP A 35 7.99 8.35 7.26
CA ASP A 35 8.83 7.15 7.29
C ASP A 35 7.98 5.94 6.84
N VAL A 36 7.79 5.84 5.52
CA VAL A 36 6.96 4.81 4.89
C VAL A 36 7.84 3.63 4.46
N PRO A 37 7.39 2.37 4.64
CA PRO A 37 8.15 1.20 4.22
C PRO A 37 8.55 1.20 2.74
N ASP A 38 9.73 0.65 2.45
CA ASP A 38 10.30 0.59 1.10
C ASP A 38 9.38 -0.05 0.07
N PHE A 39 8.58 -1.06 0.46
CA PHE A 39 7.69 -1.75 -0.47
C PHE A 39 6.59 -0.84 -1.03
N ILE A 40 6.14 0.16 -0.26
CA ILE A 40 5.20 1.18 -0.71
C ILE A 40 5.90 2.18 -1.63
N LEU A 41 7.13 2.60 -1.28
CA LEU A 41 7.92 3.51 -2.11
C LEU A 41 8.23 2.90 -3.48
N GLN A 42 8.58 1.62 -3.53
CA GLN A 42 8.81 0.85 -4.76
C GLN A 42 7.54 0.78 -5.62
N ALA A 43 6.36 0.58 -5.00
CA ALA A 43 5.10 0.58 -5.73
C ALA A 43 4.83 1.92 -6.43
N PHE A 44 5.11 3.05 -5.77
CA PHE A 44 5.02 4.37 -6.43
C PHE A 44 6.02 4.57 -7.58
N GLN A 45 7.08 3.77 -7.63
CA GLN A 45 8.05 3.73 -8.74
C GLN A 45 7.67 2.71 -9.83
N GLY A 46 6.48 2.11 -9.76
CA GLY A 46 6.03 1.12 -10.73
C GLY A 46 6.51 -0.31 -10.45
N GLN A 47 6.97 -0.60 -9.24
CA GLN A 47 7.45 -1.92 -8.80
C GLN A 47 6.54 -2.47 -7.67
N PRO A 48 5.32 -2.94 -7.97
CA PRO A 48 4.34 -3.35 -6.95
C PRO A 48 4.56 -4.78 -6.40
N GLN A 49 5.58 -5.52 -6.85
CA GLN A 49 5.75 -6.95 -6.53
C GLN A 49 5.90 -7.21 -5.03
N ALA A 50 6.46 -6.25 -4.28
CA ALA A 50 6.55 -6.37 -2.84
C ALA A 50 5.20 -6.15 -2.15
N CYS A 51 4.33 -5.28 -2.70
CA CYS A 51 2.96 -5.10 -2.20
C CYS A 51 2.12 -6.37 -2.37
N GLU A 52 2.26 -7.09 -3.49
CA GLU A 52 1.59 -8.37 -3.73
C GLU A 52 1.88 -9.38 -2.59
N LYS A 53 3.16 -9.52 -2.21
CA LYS A 53 3.57 -10.43 -1.13
C LYS A 53 3.01 -10.00 0.22
N VAL A 54 3.06 -8.70 0.53
CA VAL A 54 2.52 -8.17 1.79
C VAL A 54 1.00 -8.33 1.84
N ALA A 55 0.29 -8.07 0.73
CA ALA A 55 -1.14 -8.26 0.63
C ALA A 55 -1.53 -9.73 0.82
N ALA A 56 -0.81 -10.67 0.21
CA ALA A 56 -1.05 -12.10 0.40
C ALA A 56 -0.86 -12.53 1.86
N LEU A 57 0.16 -12.01 2.56
CA LEU A 57 0.37 -12.29 3.98
C LEU A 57 -0.75 -11.67 4.84
N ALA A 58 -1.10 -10.41 4.61
CA ALA A 58 -2.14 -9.71 5.35
C ALA A 58 -3.51 -10.39 5.22
N LEU A 59 -3.88 -10.80 4.00
CA LEU A 59 -5.13 -11.51 3.76
C LEU A 59 -5.14 -12.91 4.39
N ASN A 60 -4.00 -13.61 4.40
CA ASN A 60 -3.91 -14.91 5.07
C ASN A 60 -4.00 -14.78 6.60
N ASP A 61 -3.42 -13.74 7.19
CA ASP A 61 -3.54 -13.48 8.63
C ASP A 61 -4.99 -13.12 9.01
N GLU A 62 -5.66 -12.26 8.22
CA GLU A 62 -7.07 -11.89 8.46
C GLU A 62 -8.01 -13.10 8.31
N ILE A 63 -7.77 -13.98 7.33
CA ILE A 63 -8.53 -15.23 7.17
C ILE A 63 -8.39 -16.10 8.43
N ILE A 64 -7.19 -16.19 9.02
CA ILE A 64 -6.98 -17.01 10.22
C ILE A 64 -7.72 -16.43 11.43
N GLU A 65 -7.79 -15.09 11.56
CA GLU A 65 -8.56 -14.45 12.65
C GLU A 65 -10.08 -14.59 12.49
N GLU A 66 -10.62 -14.71 11.27
CA GLU A 66 -12.06 -14.91 11.05
C GLU A 66 -12.54 -16.34 11.44
N PHE A 67 -11.61 -17.29 11.60
CA PHE A 67 -11.90 -18.69 11.96
C PHE A 67 -11.51 -19.08 13.40
N LEU A 68 -11.14 -18.13 14.27
CA LEU A 68 -10.82 -18.33 15.70
C LEU A 68 -11.81 -17.59 16.61
#